data_AF-A0A2W7UKG5-F1
#
_entry.id   AF-A0A2W7UKG5-F1
#
_cell.length_a   1.000
_cell.length_b   1.000
_cell.length_c   1.000
_cell.angle_alpha   90.00
_cell.angle_beta   90.00
_cell.angle_gamma   90.00
#
_symmetry.space_group_name_H-M   'P 1'
#
loop_
_entity.id
_entity.type
_entity.pdbx_description
1 polymer ?
#
loop_
_entity_poly.entity_id
_entity_poly.type
_entity_poly.pdbx_seq_one_letter_code
_entity_poly.pdbx_strand_id
1 'polypeptide(L)'
;MNEEHFLEFDEYLQGEMTVEDQLAFEQQLKDQPDLAMAFETYKEMHLHLENKFGQTDELNAFKKNLKGISKEHFKKSKPKVIALRPWYYVVAASVAVLFGLFFLNQNSNPTFEDYNQPETAFFTERGEANSNLKLAQDAFNAKRYKEAISFFETILKVDKSAEIQYFYGVALLEENKLPEAETVFAALKTGNSIYKNKAIWSLALTKLKQKDYKACKELLLMIPEDYEGNDQVDALLNDLD
;
A
#
# COMPACT_ATOMS: atom_id res chain seq x y z
N MET A 1 -9.23 -29.77 24.55
CA MET A 1 -9.71 -29.68 25.93
C MET A 1 -8.71 -28.79 26.64
N ASN A 2 -9.08 -27.52 26.85
CA ASN A 2 -8.14 -26.55 27.42
C ASN A 2 -8.05 -26.81 28.92
N GLU A 3 -6.88 -27.28 29.36
CA GLU A 3 -6.58 -27.58 30.78
C GLU A 3 -6.57 -26.33 31.67
N GLU A 4 -6.70 -25.15 31.06
CA GLU A 4 -6.53 -23.85 31.69
C GLU A 4 -7.67 -23.45 32.64
N HIS A 5 -8.88 -24.00 32.47
CA HIS A 5 -10.07 -23.59 33.25
C HIS A 5 -10.44 -24.53 34.42
N PHE A 6 -9.73 -25.64 34.62
CA PHE A 6 -10.10 -26.61 35.65
C PHE A 6 -10.03 -26.07 37.07
N LEU A 7 -9.06 -25.18 37.35
CA LEU A 7 -8.92 -24.57 38.68
C LEU A 7 -10.06 -23.59 38.95
N GLU A 8 -10.39 -22.76 37.97
CA GLU A 8 -11.49 -21.79 38.04
C GLU A 8 -12.84 -22.49 38.25
N PHE A 9 -13.07 -23.62 37.58
CA PHE A 9 -14.26 -24.44 37.78
C PHE A 9 -14.33 -25.05 39.19
N ASP A 10 -13.20 -25.57 39.71
CA ASP A 10 -13.15 -26.15 41.06
C ASP A 10 -13.34 -25.08 42.15
N GLU A 11 -12.71 -23.91 42.00
CA GLU A 11 -12.85 -22.77 42.93
C GLU A 11 -14.30 -22.26 42.96
N TYR A 12 -14.97 -22.18 41.80
CA TYR A 12 -16.39 -21.81 41.73
C TYR A 12 -17.29 -22.84 42.43
N LEU A 13 -17.11 -24.13 42.15
CA LEU A 13 -17.91 -25.21 42.77
C LEU A 13 -17.68 -25.33 44.27
N GLN A 14 -16.48 -25.01 44.76
CA GLN A 14 -16.14 -25.03 46.18
C GLN A 14 -16.50 -23.72 46.92
N GLY A 15 -16.94 -22.69 46.21
CA GLY A 15 -17.21 -21.37 46.77
C GLY A 15 -15.95 -20.67 47.30
N GLU A 16 -14.77 -20.98 46.74
CA GLU A 16 -13.48 -20.38 47.10
C GLU A 16 -13.21 -19.05 46.34
N MET A 17 -14.07 -18.66 45.39
CA MET A 17 -13.96 -17.40 44.64
C MET A 17 -14.38 -16.17 45.45
N THR A 18 -13.79 -15.02 45.14
CA THR A 18 -14.28 -13.73 45.63
C THR A 18 -15.60 -13.34 44.94
N VAL A 19 -16.35 -12.40 45.51
CA VAL A 19 -17.63 -11.95 44.91
C VAL A 19 -17.41 -11.33 43.53
N GLU A 20 -16.32 -10.59 43.37
CA GLU A 20 -15.93 -9.98 42.09
C GLU A 20 -15.57 -11.03 41.04
N ASP A 21 -14.76 -12.03 41.41
CA ASP A 21 -14.33 -13.09 40.49
C ASP A 21 -15.49 -14.02 40.11
N GLN A 22 -16.38 -14.30 41.06
CA GLN A 22 -17.58 -15.08 40.81
C GLN A 22 -18.50 -14.40 39.78
N LEU A 23 -18.70 -13.09 39.91
CA LEU A 23 -19.53 -12.33 38.98
C LEU A 23 -18.92 -12.29 37.58
N ALA A 24 -17.59 -12.14 37.48
CA ALA A 24 -16.87 -12.16 36.21
C ALA A 24 -16.98 -13.53 35.53
N PHE A 25 -16.82 -14.60 36.28
CA PHE A 25 -16.94 -15.97 35.78
C PHE A 25 -18.37 -16.29 35.30
N GLU A 26 -19.40 -15.91 36.06
CA GLU A 26 -20.80 -16.08 35.65
C GLU A 26 -21.15 -15.29 34.38
N GLN A 27 -20.50 -14.14 34.17
CA GLN A 27 -20.64 -13.38 32.94
C GLN A 27 -19.94 -14.09 31.76
N GLN A 28 -18.75 -14.64 31.95
CA GLN A 28 -18.06 -15.43 30.93
C GLN A 28 -18.86 -16.66 30.50
N LEU A 29 -19.51 -17.36 31.44
CA LEU A 29 -20.39 -18.50 31.13
C LEU A 29 -21.59 -18.09 30.26
N LYS A 30 -22.10 -16.86 30.38
CA LYS A 30 -23.18 -16.34 29.52
C LYS A 30 -22.66 -15.98 28.13
N ASP A 31 -21.49 -15.38 28.08
CA ASP A 31 -20.93 -14.82 26.85
C ASP A 31 -20.24 -15.88 25.97
N GLN A 32 -19.85 -17.02 26.56
CA GLN A 32 -19.08 -18.08 25.90
C GLN A 32 -19.77 -19.45 26.03
N PRO A 33 -20.59 -19.86 25.04
CA PRO A 33 -21.30 -21.14 25.05
C PRO A 33 -20.39 -22.36 25.19
N ASP A 34 -19.20 -22.33 24.59
CA ASP A 34 -18.23 -23.42 24.67
C ASP A 34 -17.67 -23.59 26.09
N LEU A 35 -17.45 -22.48 26.80
CA LEU A 35 -17.01 -22.50 28.20
C LEU A 35 -18.12 -23.03 29.11
N ALA A 36 -19.38 -22.65 28.85
CA ALA A 36 -20.54 -23.16 29.57
C ALA A 36 -20.71 -24.68 29.43
N MET A 37 -20.56 -25.21 28.20
CA MET A 37 -20.62 -26.66 27.97
C MET A 37 -19.47 -27.41 28.67
N ALA A 38 -18.27 -26.83 28.66
CA ALA A 38 -17.12 -27.41 29.36
C ALA A 38 -17.31 -27.40 30.89
N PHE A 39 -17.87 -26.32 31.44
CA PHE A 39 -18.18 -26.21 32.87
C PHE A 39 -19.26 -27.22 33.29
N GLU A 40 -20.34 -27.37 32.54
CA GLU A 40 -21.37 -28.37 32.87
C GLU A 40 -20.83 -29.80 32.79
N THR A 41 -20.00 -30.12 31.78
CA THR A 41 -19.31 -31.43 31.71
C THR A 41 -18.43 -31.67 32.93
N TYR A 42 -17.70 -30.64 33.37
CA TYR A 42 -16.84 -30.70 34.56
C TYR A 42 -17.66 -30.90 35.84
N LYS A 43 -18.77 -30.18 35.98
CA LYS A 43 -19.69 -30.26 37.11
C LYS A 43 -20.36 -31.63 37.22
N GLU A 44 -20.80 -32.22 36.11
CA GLU A 44 -21.35 -33.58 36.08
C GLU A 44 -20.31 -34.62 36.53
N MET A 45 -19.07 -34.51 36.05
CA MET A 45 -17.97 -35.35 36.49
C MET A 45 -17.67 -35.15 37.97
N HIS A 46 -17.62 -33.91 38.47
CA HIS A 46 -17.38 -33.60 39.88
C HIS A 46 -18.45 -34.22 40.77
N LEU A 47 -19.73 -34.07 40.40
CA LEU A 47 -20.87 -34.65 41.12
C LEU A 47 -20.82 -36.18 41.10
N HIS A 48 -20.44 -36.79 39.97
CA HIS A 48 -20.32 -38.25 39.87
C HIS A 48 -19.16 -38.78 40.74
N LEU A 49 -18.06 -38.06 40.81
CA LEU A 49 -16.92 -38.39 41.68
C LEU A 49 -17.27 -38.20 43.16
N GLU A 50 -17.92 -37.11 43.54
CA GLU A 50 -18.37 -36.88 44.91
C GLU A 50 -19.37 -37.96 45.37
N ASN A 51 -20.33 -38.33 44.52
CA ASN A 51 -21.27 -39.40 44.82
C ASN A 51 -20.61 -40.79 44.90
N LYS A 52 -19.55 -41.04 44.12
CA LYS A 52 -18.85 -42.34 44.08
C LYS A 52 -17.76 -42.47 45.16
N PHE A 53 -17.17 -41.37 45.60
CA PHE A 53 -16.00 -41.33 46.49
C PHE A 53 -16.18 -40.48 47.76
N GLY A 54 -17.38 -39.97 48.02
CA GLY A 54 -17.72 -39.02 49.10
C GLY A 54 -17.48 -39.51 50.54
N GLN A 55 -16.93 -40.70 50.75
CA GLN A 55 -16.50 -41.20 52.06
C GLN A 55 -15.11 -41.87 52.04
N THR A 56 -14.14 -41.33 51.30
CA THR A 56 -12.81 -41.96 51.26
C THR A 56 -11.67 -40.95 51.28
N ASP A 57 -10.68 -41.23 52.12
CA ASP A 57 -9.43 -40.48 52.30
C ASP A 57 -8.64 -40.24 51.00
N GLU A 58 -8.93 -41.04 49.96
CA GLU A 58 -8.32 -40.95 48.63
C GLU A 58 -8.67 -39.65 47.88
N LEU A 59 -9.90 -39.13 48.01
CA LEU A 59 -10.28 -37.85 47.40
C LEU A 59 -9.54 -36.68 48.05
N ASN A 60 -9.43 -36.72 49.39
CA ASN A 60 -8.68 -35.73 50.15
C ASN A 60 -7.18 -35.80 49.82
N ALA A 61 -6.63 -37.00 49.64
CA ALA A 61 -5.25 -37.20 49.22
C ALA A 61 -4.99 -36.66 47.80
N PHE A 62 -5.93 -36.86 46.87
CA PHE A 62 -5.85 -36.31 45.52
C PHE A 62 -5.92 -34.77 45.52
N LYS A 63 -6.90 -34.17 46.23
CA LYS A 63 -7.00 -32.71 46.40
C LYS A 63 -5.74 -32.13 47.04
N LYS A 64 -5.16 -32.81 48.04
CA LYS A 64 -3.91 -32.39 48.69
C LYS A 64 -2.71 -32.46 47.76
N ASN A 65 -2.62 -33.49 46.91
CA ASN A 65 -1.56 -33.60 45.91
C ASN A 65 -1.68 -32.51 44.84
N LEU A 66 -2.90 -32.19 44.37
CA LEU A 66 -3.14 -31.08 43.45
C LEU A 66 -2.77 -29.72 44.07
N LYS A 67 -3.22 -29.43 45.30
CA LYS A 67 -2.82 -28.19 46.02
C LYS A 67 -1.31 -28.15 46.30
N GLY A 68 -0.66 -29.31 46.47
CA GLY A 68 0.80 -29.45 46.64
C GLY A 68 1.59 -29.12 45.37
N ILE A 69 1.19 -29.71 44.23
CA ILE A 69 1.79 -29.46 42.91
C ILE A 69 1.58 -28.00 42.49
N SER A 70 0.39 -27.44 42.76
CA SER A 70 0.11 -26.02 42.57
C SER A 70 1.04 -25.13 43.39
N LYS A 71 1.29 -25.43 44.67
CA LYS A 71 2.21 -24.63 45.51
C LYS A 71 3.68 -24.72 45.10
N GLU A 72 4.14 -25.86 44.58
CA GLU A 72 5.54 -26.00 44.12
C GLU A 72 5.77 -25.33 42.75
N HIS A 73 4.77 -25.31 41.86
CA HIS A 73 4.85 -24.64 40.56
C HIS A 73 4.46 -23.16 40.59
N PHE A 74 3.64 -22.73 41.54
CA PHE A 74 3.26 -21.33 41.78
C PHE A 74 3.87 -20.81 43.08
N LYS A 75 5.20 -20.75 43.15
CA LYS A 75 5.85 -19.89 44.14
C LYS A 75 5.39 -18.46 43.89
N LYS A 76 4.58 -17.91 44.79
CA LYS A 76 4.35 -16.47 44.95
C LYS A 76 5.68 -15.78 45.30
N SER A 77 6.58 -15.68 44.33
CA SER A 77 7.49 -14.55 44.28
C SER A 77 6.59 -13.34 44.21
N LYS A 78 6.70 -12.42 45.19
CA LYS A 78 6.08 -11.11 45.04
C LYS A 78 6.52 -10.61 43.67
N PRO A 79 5.63 -10.50 42.67
CA PRO A 79 6.08 -10.07 41.37
C PRO A 79 6.65 -8.68 41.60
N LYS A 80 7.92 -8.49 41.27
CA LYS A 80 8.39 -7.14 40.97
C LYS A 80 7.52 -6.75 39.80
N VAL A 81 6.46 -5.99 40.05
CA VAL A 81 5.52 -5.54 39.03
C VAL A 81 6.34 -4.61 38.14
N ILE A 82 7.01 -5.18 37.15
CA ILE A 82 7.41 -4.42 36.00
C ILE A 82 6.08 -4.22 35.32
N ALA A 83 5.50 -3.03 35.49
CA ALA A 83 4.36 -2.63 34.70
C ALA A 83 4.73 -2.92 33.25
N LEU A 84 4.03 -3.89 32.64
CA LEU A 84 4.14 -4.10 31.21
C LEU A 84 3.59 -2.81 30.61
N ARG A 85 4.50 -1.89 30.30
CA ARG A 85 4.18 -0.72 29.49
C ARG A 85 3.45 -1.26 28.28
N PRO A 86 2.39 -0.58 27.85
CA PRO A 86 1.28 -1.28 27.26
C PRO A 86 1.64 -1.45 25.79
N TRP A 87 2.32 -2.56 25.50
CA TRP A 87 2.89 -2.85 24.19
C TRP A 87 1.78 -3.00 23.14
N TYR A 88 0.56 -3.32 23.58
CA TYR A 88 -0.65 -3.25 22.77
C TYR A 88 -0.92 -1.85 22.19
N TYR A 89 -0.54 -0.74 22.86
CA TYR A 89 -0.60 0.58 22.22
C TYR A 89 0.46 0.74 21.13
N VAL A 90 1.63 0.11 21.22
CA VAL A 90 2.65 0.19 20.16
C VAL A 90 2.23 -0.68 18.97
N VAL A 91 1.61 -1.85 19.22
CA VAL A 91 1.07 -2.71 18.15
C VAL A 91 -0.16 -2.08 17.50
N ALA A 92 -1.09 -1.51 18.29
CA ALA A 92 -2.21 -0.77 17.75
C ALA A 92 -1.75 0.50 17.02
N ALA A 93 -0.74 1.21 17.53
CA ALA A 93 -0.14 2.35 16.84
C ALA A 93 0.59 1.92 15.57
N SER A 94 1.29 0.78 15.53
CA SER A 94 1.95 0.32 14.31
C SER A 94 0.94 -0.11 13.26
N VAL A 95 -0.15 -0.78 13.64
CA VAL A 95 -1.26 -1.11 12.73
C VAL A 95 -1.97 0.15 12.27
N ALA A 96 -2.27 1.10 13.16
CA ALA A 96 -2.87 2.39 12.80
C ALA A 96 -1.97 3.25 11.91
N VAL A 97 -0.65 3.20 12.11
CA VAL A 97 0.33 3.86 11.24
C VAL A 97 0.41 3.16 9.90
N LEU A 98 0.40 1.82 9.83
CA LEU A 98 0.41 1.08 8.57
C LEU A 98 -0.88 1.30 7.77
N PHE A 99 -2.05 1.27 8.43
CA PHE A 99 -3.33 1.63 7.82
C PHE A 99 -3.37 3.11 7.43
N GLY A 100 -2.86 4.01 8.28
CA GLY A 100 -2.73 5.42 7.99
C GLY A 100 -1.86 5.68 6.77
N LEU A 101 -0.68 5.06 6.67
CA LEU A 101 0.21 5.17 5.51
C LEU A 101 -0.42 4.57 4.24
N PHE A 102 -1.14 3.46 4.37
CA PHE A 102 -1.85 2.83 3.26
C PHE A 102 -2.97 3.74 2.71
N PHE A 103 -3.75 4.39 3.58
CA PHE A 103 -4.81 5.32 3.15
C PHE A 103 -4.31 6.72 2.79
N LEU A 104 -3.21 7.19 3.36
CA LEU A 104 -2.54 8.44 2.95
C LEU A 104 -1.99 8.35 1.52
N ASN A 105 -1.71 7.13 1.04
CA ASN A 105 -1.21 6.90 -0.31
C ASN A 105 -2.31 6.68 -1.37
N GLN A 106 -3.60 6.71 -0.99
CA GLN A 106 -4.71 6.65 -1.96
C GLN A 106 -5.07 8.00 -2.58
N ASN A 107 -4.41 9.08 -2.15
CA ASN A 107 -4.64 10.44 -2.66
C ASN A 107 -3.35 11.09 -3.16
N SER A 108 -2.42 10.29 -3.68
CA SER A 108 -1.22 10.79 -4.32
C SER A 108 -1.58 11.45 -5.64
N ASN A 109 -1.22 12.73 -5.80
CA ASN A 109 -1.32 13.41 -7.08
C ASN A 109 -0.70 12.55 -8.20
N PRO A 110 -1.26 12.59 -9.42
CA PRO A 110 -0.73 11.84 -10.55
C PRO A 110 0.74 12.21 -10.78
N THR A 111 1.54 11.23 -11.15
CA THR A 111 2.94 11.42 -11.47
C THR A 111 3.15 11.33 -12.97
N PHE A 112 4.26 11.93 -13.43
CA PHE A 112 4.66 11.84 -14.83
C PHE A 112 4.74 10.39 -15.33
N GLU A 113 5.26 9.48 -14.52
CA GLU A 113 5.47 8.07 -14.93
C GLU A 113 4.15 7.32 -15.13
N ASP A 114 3.05 7.74 -14.49
CA ASP A 114 1.73 7.14 -14.67
C ASP A 114 1.19 7.35 -16.09
N TYR A 115 1.63 8.44 -16.74
CA TYR A 115 1.15 8.90 -18.04
C TYR A 115 2.22 8.95 -19.13
N ASN A 116 3.47 8.64 -18.79
CA ASN A 116 4.59 8.70 -19.73
C ASN A 116 4.64 7.46 -20.63
N GLN A 117 4.06 7.58 -21.82
CA GLN A 117 4.11 6.54 -22.85
C GLN A 117 4.64 7.09 -24.17
N PRO A 118 5.97 7.28 -24.31
CA PRO A 118 6.56 7.76 -25.55
C PRO A 118 6.26 6.82 -26.72
N GLU A 119 5.75 7.40 -27.82
CA GLU A 119 5.52 6.67 -29.06
C GLU A 119 6.82 6.18 -29.69
N THR A 120 6.77 5.07 -30.44
CA THR A 120 7.91 4.65 -31.26
C THR A 120 8.10 5.59 -32.45
N ALA A 121 9.33 6.08 -32.64
CA ALA A 121 9.70 6.86 -33.81
C ALA A 121 9.80 5.97 -35.06
N PHE A 122 9.22 6.43 -36.17
CA PHE A 122 9.36 5.81 -37.48
C PHE A 122 9.49 6.89 -38.55
N PHE A 123 10.70 7.11 -39.04
CA PHE A 123 10.98 8.11 -40.06
C PHE A 123 11.13 7.47 -41.43
N THR A 124 10.62 8.14 -42.46
CA THR A 124 10.81 7.69 -43.83
C THR A 124 12.15 8.21 -44.36
N GLU A 125 13.01 7.31 -44.81
CA GLU A 125 14.31 7.66 -45.37
C GLU A 125 14.17 8.46 -46.68
N ARG A 126 14.64 9.72 -46.73
CA ARG A 126 14.65 10.57 -47.93
C ARG A 126 16.04 11.23 -48.15
N GLY A 127 16.83 10.69 -49.09
CA GLY A 127 18.10 11.28 -49.56
C GLY A 127 19.36 10.98 -48.70
N GLU A 128 20.49 11.62 -49.00
CA GLU A 128 21.78 11.39 -48.30
C GLU A 128 21.83 11.87 -46.84
N ALA A 129 20.83 12.64 -46.37
CA ALA A 129 20.69 13.07 -44.97
C ALA A 129 20.26 11.93 -44.01
N ASN A 130 20.15 10.69 -44.51
CA ASN A 130 19.45 9.57 -43.86
C ASN A 130 20.20 8.86 -42.72
N SER A 131 21.54 8.89 -42.66
CA SER A 131 22.26 8.07 -41.67
C SER A 131 22.00 8.51 -40.24
N ASN A 132 22.06 9.81 -39.95
CA ASN A 132 21.77 10.34 -38.62
C ASN A 132 20.30 10.16 -38.24
N LEU A 133 19.38 10.22 -39.20
CA LEU A 133 17.96 10.05 -38.93
C LEU A 133 17.63 8.64 -38.47
N LYS A 134 18.23 7.64 -39.13
CA LYS A 134 18.13 6.24 -38.72
C LYS A 134 18.77 6.00 -37.35
N LEU A 135 19.95 6.59 -37.10
CA LEU A 135 20.62 6.51 -35.80
C LEU A 135 19.80 7.16 -34.67
N ALA A 136 19.19 8.32 -34.92
CA ALA A 136 18.30 8.98 -33.97
C ALA A 136 17.09 8.10 -33.64
N GLN A 137 16.46 7.52 -34.67
CA GLN A 137 15.34 6.60 -34.51
C GLN A 137 15.70 5.39 -33.65
N ASP A 138 16.79 4.72 -34.00
CA ASP A 138 17.21 3.49 -33.33
C ASP A 138 17.65 3.77 -31.89
N ALA A 139 18.29 4.91 -31.62
CA ALA A 139 18.61 5.35 -30.26
C ALA A 139 17.34 5.70 -29.46
N PHE A 140 16.41 6.44 -30.05
CA PHE A 140 15.15 6.84 -29.41
C PHE A 140 14.31 5.63 -29.01
N ASN A 141 14.07 4.72 -29.96
CA ASN A 141 13.27 3.52 -29.73
C ASN A 141 13.93 2.55 -28.75
N ALA A 142 15.27 2.58 -28.65
CA ALA A 142 16.02 1.85 -27.63
C ALA A 142 16.08 2.59 -26.27
N LYS A 143 15.32 3.69 -26.09
CA LYS A 143 15.31 4.55 -24.90
C LYS A 143 16.68 5.14 -24.54
N ARG A 144 17.60 5.22 -25.50
CA ARG A 144 18.91 5.88 -25.38
C ARG A 144 18.75 7.35 -25.74
N TYR A 145 17.90 8.05 -25.00
CA TYR A 145 17.47 9.40 -25.34
C TYR A 145 18.61 10.41 -25.38
N LYS A 146 19.60 10.31 -24.47
CA LYS A 146 20.83 11.11 -24.53
C LYS A 146 21.56 11.01 -25.87
N GLU A 147 21.67 9.81 -26.43
CA GLU A 147 22.29 9.56 -27.73
C GLU A 147 21.40 10.07 -28.87
N ALA A 148 20.09 9.81 -28.79
CA ALA A 148 19.12 10.31 -29.76
C ALA A 148 19.13 11.84 -29.87
N ILE A 149 19.24 12.55 -28.74
CA ILE A 149 19.35 14.02 -28.67
C ILE A 149 20.52 14.51 -29.52
N SER A 150 21.71 13.91 -29.41
CA SER A 150 22.87 14.34 -30.19
C SER A 150 22.66 14.17 -31.71
N PHE A 151 21.98 13.10 -32.13
CA PHE A 151 21.62 12.92 -33.54
C PHE A 151 20.56 13.93 -33.99
N PHE A 152 19.51 14.15 -33.20
CA PHE A 152 18.46 15.14 -33.49
C PHE A 152 19.01 16.57 -33.57
N GLU A 153 19.90 16.99 -32.67
CA GLU A 153 20.57 18.30 -32.72
C GLU A 153 21.37 18.49 -34.02
N THR A 154 21.91 17.41 -34.59
CA THR A 154 22.60 17.45 -35.88
C THR A 154 21.61 17.57 -37.04
N ILE A 155 20.52 16.80 -37.01
CA ILE A 155 19.47 16.81 -38.05
C ILE A 155 18.75 18.16 -38.09
N LEU A 156 18.44 18.74 -36.93
CA LEU A 156 17.72 20.02 -36.80
C LEU A 156 18.45 21.23 -37.38
N LYS A 157 19.74 21.10 -37.72
CA LYS A 157 20.49 22.13 -38.47
C LYS A 157 20.08 22.22 -39.93
N VAL A 158 19.55 21.13 -40.50
CA VAL A 158 19.20 21.01 -41.91
C VAL A 158 17.72 20.74 -42.15
N ASP A 159 17.07 19.95 -41.29
CA ASP A 159 15.64 19.66 -41.35
C ASP A 159 14.97 20.06 -40.04
N LYS A 160 14.06 21.04 -40.11
CA LYS A 160 13.29 21.56 -38.98
C LYS A 160 11.82 21.13 -39.05
N SER A 161 11.55 20.00 -39.68
CA SER A 161 10.20 19.44 -39.73
C SER A 161 9.64 19.21 -38.32
N ALA A 162 8.32 19.38 -38.21
CA ALA A 162 7.62 19.26 -36.93
C ALA A 162 7.78 17.86 -36.31
N GLU A 163 7.91 16.83 -37.14
CA GLU A 163 8.18 15.45 -36.73
C GLU A 163 9.51 15.32 -35.99
N ILE A 164 10.60 15.81 -36.58
CA ILE A 164 11.93 15.76 -35.95
C ILE A 164 11.95 16.58 -34.66
N GLN A 165 11.33 17.76 -34.68
CA GLN A 165 11.21 18.60 -33.48
C GLN A 165 10.43 17.90 -32.37
N TYR A 166 9.32 17.21 -32.70
CA TYR A 166 8.51 16.53 -31.70
C TYR A 166 9.29 15.42 -31.00
N PHE A 167 9.88 14.48 -31.75
CA PHE A 167 10.65 13.38 -31.16
C PHE A 167 11.90 13.87 -30.43
N TYR A 168 12.52 14.95 -30.90
CA TYR A 168 13.58 15.63 -30.15
C TYR A 168 13.08 16.16 -28.79
N GLY A 169 11.94 16.85 -28.77
CA GLY A 169 11.29 17.33 -27.55
C GLY A 169 10.98 16.21 -26.56
N VAL A 170 10.47 15.07 -27.05
CA VAL A 170 10.20 13.90 -26.21
C VAL A 170 11.50 13.36 -25.62
N ALA A 171 12.58 13.22 -26.41
CA ALA A 171 13.86 12.77 -25.89
C ALA A 171 14.43 13.71 -24.80
N LEU A 172 14.25 15.03 -24.96
CA LEU A 172 14.63 16.02 -23.95
C LEU A 172 13.84 15.84 -22.65
N LEU A 173 12.52 15.64 -22.75
CA LEU A 173 11.64 15.41 -21.60
C LEU A 173 12.03 14.13 -20.83
N GLU A 174 12.34 13.07 -21.55
CA GLU A 174 12.79 11.80 -20.98
C GLU A 174 14.13 11.94 -20.24
N GLU A 175 15.07 12.70 -20.80
CA GLU A 175 16.36 13.03 -20.17
C GLU A 175 16.27 14.16 -19.12
N ASN A 176 15.05 14.55 -18.73
CA ASN A 176 14.78 15.57 -17.72
C ASN A 176 15.37 16.96 -18.05
N LYS A 177 15.57 17.26 -19.34
CA LYS A 177 15.95 18.58 -19.86
C LYS A 177 14.69 19.43 -20.09
N LEU A 178 13.99 19.71 -18.99
CA LEU A 178 12.64 20.26 -19.01
C LEU A 178 12.54 21.64 -19.70
N PRO A 179 13.42 22.63 -19.43
CA PRO A 179 13.34 23.93 -20.10
C PRO A 179 13.47 23.85 -21.62
N GLU A 180 14.36 22.99 -22.12
CA GLU A 180 14.57 22.76 -23.54
C GLU A 180 13.36 22.06 -24.17
N ALA A 181 12.82 21.03 -23.50
CA ALA A 181 11.62 20.33 -23.94
C ALA A 181 10.42 21.28 -24.04
N GLU A 182 10.20 22.12 -23.03
CA GLU A 182 9.13 23.13 -23.05
C GLU A 182 9.27 24.10 -24.22
N THR A 183 10.49 24.56 -24.50
CA THR A 183 10.75 25.47 -25.62
C THR A 183 10.36 24.84 -26.96
N VAL A 184 10.71 23.57 -27.16
CA VAL A 184 10.38 22.81 -28.38
C VAL A 184 8.87 22.61 -28.50
N PHE A 185 8.20 22.14 -27.44
CA PHE A 185 6.76 21.89 -27.48
C PHE A 185 5.93 23.17 -27.59
N ALA A 186 6.35 24.27 -26.96
CA ALA A 186 5.69 25.57 -27.10
C ALA A 186 5.75 26.08 -28.55
N ALA A 187 6.86 25.88 -29.26
CA ALA A 187 6.96 26.21 -30.68
C ALA A 187 6.00 25.35 -31.52
N LEU A 188 5.94 24.04 -31.28
CA LEU A 188 5.04 23.14 -32.00
C LEU A 188 3.55 23.41 -31.73
N LYS A 189 3.20 23.76 -30.48
CA LYS A 189 1.85 24.16 -30.06
C LYS A 189 1.30 25.35 -30.88
N THR A 190 2.15 26.28 -31.28
CA THR A 190 1.74 27.46 -32.06
C THR A 190 1.69 27.19 -33.57
N GLY A 191 2.23 26.06 -34.02
CA GLY A 191 2.16 25.62 -35.41
C GLY A 191 0.81 25.00 -35.80
N ASN A 192 0.71 24.60 -37.08
CA ASN A 192 -0.47 23.95 -37.67
C ASN A 192 -0.19 22.51 -38.15
N SER A 193 0.88 21.89 -37.64
CA SER A 193 1.22 20.51 -37.99
C SER A 193 0.37 19.50 -37.22
N ILE A 194 0.35 18.25 -37.68
CA ILE A 194 -0.29 17.13 -36.98
C ILE A 194 0.27 16.92 -35.56
N TYR A 195 1.48 17.42 -35.28
CA TYR A 195 2.13 17.33 -33.97
C TYR A 195 1.67 18.39 -32.97
N LYS A 196 0.76 19.31 -33.35
CA LYS A 196 0.30 20.39 -32.47
C LYS A 196 -0.30 19.86 -31.16
N ASN A 197 -1.28 18.96 -31.26
CA ASN A 197 -1.97 18.43 -30.07
C ASN A 197 -1.06 17.50 -29.27
N LYS A 198 -0.22 16.71 -29.96
CA LYS A 198 0.84 15.91 -29.32
C LYS A 198 1.79 16.78 -28.51
N ALA A 199 2.20 17.93 -29.04
CA ALA A 199 3.05 18.87 -28.33
C ALA A 199 2.35 19.52 -27.12
N ILE A 200 1.04 19.80 -27.20
CA ILE A 200 0.27 20.27 -26.04
C ILE A 200 0.25 19.19 -24.95
N TRP A 201 0.00 17.94 -25.32
CA TRP A 201 0.06 16.79 -24.41
C TRP A 201 1.45 16.65 -23.75
N SER A 202 2.54 16.64 -24.54
CA SER A 202 3.89 16.53 -23.99
C SER A 202 4.27 17.74 -23.11
N LEU A 203 3.76 18.93 -23.43
CA LEU A 203 3.94 20.12 -22.58
C LEU A 203 3.19 19.97 -21.25
N ALA A 204 1.97 19.42 -21.27
CA ALA A 204 1.23 19.10 -20.05
C ALA A 204 1.97 18.07 -19.18
N LEU A 205 2.51 17.01 -19.78
CA LEU A 205 3.35 16.03 -19.09
C LEU A 205 4.65 16.65 -18.53
N THR A 206 5.22 17.63 -19.23
CA THR A 206 6.38 18.37 -18.73
C THR A 206 6.02 19.15 -17.45
N LYS A 207 4.84 19.81 -17.43
CA LYS A 207 4.31 20.48 -16.23
C LYS A 207 3.97 19.50 -15.11
N LEU A 208 3.43 18.33 -15.45
CA LEU A 208 3.19 17.24 -14.49
C LEU A 208 4.50 16.78 -13.83
N LYS A 209 5.57 16.58 -14.60
CA LYS A 209 6.90 16.21 -14.09
C LYS A 209 7.50 17.28 -13.16
N GLN A 210 7.17 18.55 -13.40
CA GLN A 210 7.52 19.68 -12.53
C GLN A 210 6.60 19.82 -11.31
N LYS A 211 5.54 19.02 -11.21
CA LYS A 211 4.46 19.13 -10.21
C LYS A 211 3.69 20.44 -10.30
N ASP A 212 3.69 21.10 -11.46
CA ASP A 212 2.84 22.24 -11.76
C ASP A 212 1.49 21.74 -12.29
N TYR A 213 0.68 21.20 -11.38
CA TYR A 213 -0.62 20.59 -11.68
C TYR A 213 -1.61 21.59 -12.29
N LYS A 214 -1.52 22.85 -11.90
CA LYS A 214 -2.38 23.91 -12.44
C LYS A 214 -2.07 24.15 -13.92
N ALA A 215 -0.79 24.39 -14.26
CA ALA A 215 -0.40 24.58 -15.65
C ALA A 215 -0.63 23.32 -16.50
N CYS A 216 -0.42 22.14 -15.90
CA CYS A 216 -0.75 20.86 -16.53
C CYS A 216 -2.23 20.81 -16.94
N LYS A 217 -3.15 21.04 -16.00
CA LYS A 217 -4.59 21.06 -16.26
C LYS A 217 -5.01 22.09 -17.31
N GLU A 218 -4.48 23.31 -17.22
CA GLU A 218 -4.74 24.37 -18.21
C GLU A 218 -4.34 23.96 -19.63
N LEU A 219 -3.25 23.20 -19.79
CA LEU A 219 -2.81 22.69 -21.09
C LEU A 219 -3.67 21.55 -21.59
N LEU A 220 -4.06 20.62 -20.72
CA LEU A 220 -4.93 19.48 -21.07
C LEU A 220 -6.27 19.97 -21.63
N LEU A 221 -6.85 21.00 -21.02
CA LEU A 221 -8.12 21.62 -21.49
C LEU A 221 -8.01 22.31 -22.87
N MET A 222 -6.82 22.48 -23.44
CA MET A 222 -6.63 23.01 -24.79
C MET A 222 -6.64 21.90 -25.86
N ILE A 223 -6.58 20.62 -25.47
CA ILE A 223 -6.57 19.49 -26.39
C ILE A 223 -8.03 19.21 -26.80
N PRO A 224 -8.33 19.10 -28.11
CA PRO A 224 -9.68 18.80 -28.57
C PRO A 224 -10.04 17.33 -28.33
N GLU A 225 -11.34 17.05 -28.15
CA GLU A 225 -11.86 15.69 -27.88
C GLU A 225 -11.55 14.67 -28.99
N ASP A 226 -11.30 15.13 -30.23
CA ASP A 226 -10.95 14.27 -31.36
C ASP A 226 -9.45 13.89 -31.42
N TYR A 227 -8.67 14.28 -30.40
CA TYR A 227 -7.28 13.88 -30.25
C TYR A 227 -7.16 12.36 -30.02
N GLU A 228 -6.23 11.71 -30.72
CA GLU A 228 -6.03 10.25 -30.65
C GLU A 228 -5.73 9.72 -29.23
N GLY A 229 -5.18 10.57 -28.35
CA GLY A 229 -4.88 10.24 -26.96
C GLY A 229 -5.90 10.77 -25.94
N ASN A 230 -7.13 11.11 -26.36
CA ASN A 230 -8.11 11.75 -25.48
C ASN A 230 -8.41 10.95 -24.20
N ASP A 231 -8.44 9.61 -24.27
CA ASP A 231 -8.63 8.77 -23.07
C ASP A 231 -7.60 9.04 -21.97
N GLN A 232 -6.35 9.32 -22.34
CA GLN A 232 -5.28 9.67 -21.39
C GLN A 232 -5.43 11.10 -20.86
N VAL A 233 -5.93 12.02 -21.70
CA VAL A 233 -6.23 13.39 -21.30
C VAL A 233 -7.32 13.40 -20.24
N ASP A 234 -8.43 12.68 -20.48
CA ASP A 234 -9.55 12.58 -19.55
C ASP A 234 -9.15 11.89 -18.25
N ALA A 235 -8.38 10.80 -18.33
CA ALA A 235 -7.85 10.12 -17.15
C ALA A 235 -7.00 11.07 -16.28
N LEU A 236 -6.06 11.79 -16.89
CA LEU A 236 -5.21 12.72 -16.15
C LEU A 236 -5.99 13.91 -15.61
N LEU A 237 -6.98 14.43 -16.33
CA LEU A 237 -7.85 15.49 -15.83
C LEU A 237 -8.62 15.05 -14.59
N ASN A 238 -9.15 13.82 -14.57
CA ASN A 238 -9.84 13.26 -13.41
C ASN A 238 -8.90 13.05 -12.21
N ASP A 239 -7.66 12.62 -12.43
CA ASP A 239 -6.68 12.45 -11.35
C ASP A 239 -6.17 13.79 -10.79
N LEU A 240 -6.34 14.89 -11.53
CA LEU A 240 -5.98 16.26 -11.13
C LEU A 240 -7.13 17.03 -10.44
N ASP A 241 -8.32 16.44 -10.33
CA ASP A 241 -9.50 17.00 -9.65
C ASP A 241 -9.56 16.66 -8.16
#